data_AF-A0A2T0LZL7-F1
#
_entry.id   AF-A0A2T0LZL7-F1
#
_cell.length_a   1.000
_cell.length_b   1.000
_cell.length_c   1.000
_cell.angle_alpha   90.00
_cell.angle_beta   90.00
_cell.angle_gamma   90.00
#
_symmetry.space_group_name_H-M   'P 1'
#
loop_
_entity.id
_entity.type
_entity.pdbx_description
1 polymer ?
#
loop_
_entity_poly.entity_id
_entity_poly.type
_entity_poly.pdbx_seq_one_letter_code
_entity_poly.pdbx_strand_id
1 'polypeptide(L)' 'MAEQAPSAEPEGGAPDDDVKRRFREALERKQAKAKAGTAHDDLGSKAGHAHGPAAHKRSFRRKSG' A
#
# COMPACT_ATOMS: atom_id res chain seq x y z
N MET A 1 -14.83 -32.33 18.13
CA MET A 1 -16.21 -31.80 17.99
C MET A 1 -16.12 -30.30 18.24
N ALA A 2 -15.77 -29.52 17.21
CA ALA A 2 -15.79 -28.07 17.31
C ALA A 2 -17.24 -27.63 17.11
N GLU A 3 -17.85 -27.14 18.18
CA GLU A 3 -19.23 -26.70 18.22
C GLU A 3 -19.50 -25.62 17.16
N GLN A 4 -20.60 -25.83 16.46
CA GLN A 4 -21.20 -24.93 15.49
C GLN A 4 -21.54 -23.60 16.17
N ALA A 5 -20.82 -22.53 15.83
CA ALA A 5 -21.28 -21.17 16.11
C ALA A 5 -22.58 -20.94 15.29
N PRO A 6 -23.67 -20.42 15.87
CA PRO A 6 -24.84 -20.10 15.08
C PRO A 6 -24.47 -18.97 14.14
N SER A 7 -24.41 -19.28 12.85
CA SER A 7 -24.42 -18.32 11.75
C SER A 7 -25.64 -17.42 11.95
N ALA A 8 -25.40 -16.25 12.54
CA ALA A 8 -26.38 -15.17 12.55
C ALA A 8 -26.50 -14.69 11.11
N GLU A 9 -27.39 -15.31 10.34
CA GLU A 9 -27.98 -14.75 9.14
C GLU A 9 -28.62 -13.42 9.56
N PRO A 10 -28.12 -12.25 9.11
CA PRO A 10 -28.79 -10.99 9.40
C PRO A 10 -30.01 -10.90 8.47
N GLU A 11 -31.11 -11.48 8.93
CA GLU A 11 -32.47 -11.22 8.44
C GLU A 11 -32.63 -9.71 8.25
N GLY A 12 -32.72 -9.27 7.00
CA GLY A 12 -32.84 -7.87 6.63
C GLY A 12 -34.19 -7.33 7.10
N GLY A 13 -34.18 -6.47 8.12
CA GLY A 13 -35.44 -5.95 8.67
C GLY A 13 -35.39 -4.62 9.41
N ALA A 14 -34.23 -4.00 9.61
CA ALA A 14 -34.12 -2.70 10.26
C ALA A 14 -33.17 -1.75 9.50
N PRO A 15 -33.47 -0.44 9.43
CA PRO A 15 -32.60 0.54 8.77
C PRO A 15 -31.17 0.55 9.34
N ASP A 16 -31.01 0.19 10.61
CA ASP A 16 -29.71 0.01 11.26
C ASP A 16 -28.86 -1.11 10.65
N ASP A 17 -29.47 -2.17 10.14
CA ASP A 17 -28.73 -3.30 9.56
C ASP A 17 -28.22 -2.98 8.16
N ASP A 18 -28.95 -2.17 7.41
CA ASP A 18 -28.47 -1.59 6.17
C ASP A 18 -27.26 -0.67 6.40
N VAL A 19 -27.31 0.19 7.42
CA VAL A 19 -26.19 1.06 7.80
C VAL A 19 -24.97 0.23 8.21
N LYS A 20 -25.15 -0.79 9.06
CA LYS A 20 -24.07 -1.70 9.47
C LYS A 20 -23.47 -2.44 8.27
N ARG A 21 -24.29 -2.91 7.33
CA ARG A 21 -23.84 -3.58 6.11
C ARG A 21 -22.99 -2.65 5.24
N ARG A 22 -23.45 -1.42 5.01
CA ARG A 22 -22.70 -0.41 4.25
C ARG A 22 -21.40 -0.01 4.93
N PHE A 23 -21.40 0.07 6.26
CA PHE A 23 -20.20 0.38 7.02
C PHE A 23 -19.15 -0.74 6.89
N ARG A 24 -19.56 -2.00 7.01
CA ARG A 24 -18.66 -3.15 6.79
C ARG A 24 -18.09 -3.15 5.38
N GLU A 25 -18.95 -2.99 4.36
CA GLU A 25 -18.53 -2.92 2.95
C GLU A 25 -17.51 -1.79 2.70
N ALA A 26 -17.75 -0.59 3.26
CA ALA A 26 -16.85 0.54 3.13
C ALA A 26 -15.49 0.30 3.82
N LEU A 27 -15.51 -0.35 4.99
CA LEU A 27 -14.32 -0.68 5.76
C LEU A 27 -13.46 -1.72 5.03
N GLU A 28 -14.08 -2.77 4.50
CA GLU A 28 -13.41 -3.78 3.65
C GLU A 28 -12.81 -3.13 2.39
N ARG A 29 -13.56 -2.26 1.70
CA ARG A 29 -13.06 -1.54 0.52
C ARG A 29 -11.85 -0.66 0.85
N LYS A 30 -11.85 0.00 2.02
CA LYS A 30 -10.71 0.80 2.48
C LYS A 30 -9.49 -0.07 2.79
N GLN A 31 -9.68 -1.20 3.49
CA GLN A 31 -8.60 -2.12 3.81
C GLN A 31 -7.99 -2.77 2.56
N ALA A 32 -8.83 -3.16 1.58
CA ALA A 32 -8.37 -3.69 0.30
C ALA A 32 -7.52 -2.67 -0.47
N LYS A 33 -7.95 -1.40 -0.53
CA LYS A 33 -7.18 -0.31 -1.15
C LYS A 33 -5.87 -0.02 -0.42
N ALA A 34 -5.85 -0.07 0.91
CA ALA A 34 -4.63 0.12 1.69
C ALA A 34 -3.59 -0.99 1.40
N LYS A 35 -4.03 -2.25 1.29
CA LYS A 35 -3.17 -3.38 0.90
C LYS A 35 -2.65 -3.28 -0.53
N ALA A 36 -3.39 -2.64 -1.45
CA ALA A 36 -2.92 -2.39 -2.81
C ALA A 36 -1.85 -1.28 -2.86
N GLY A 37 -1.89 -0.31 -1.95
CA GLY A 37 -0.89 0.76 -1.84
C GLY A 37 0.48 0.27 -1.38
N THR A 38 0.53 -0.81 -0.59
CA THR A 38 1.78 -1.40 -0.10
C THR A 38 2.48 -2.30 -1.13
N ALA A 39 1.85 -2.60 -2.26
CA ALA A 39 2.48 -3.39 -3.34
C ALA A 39 3.70 -2.67 -3.95
N HIS A 40 3.85 -1.37 -3.73
CA HIS A 40 5.01 -0.60 -4.16
C HIS A 40 6.11 -0.49 -3.09
N ASP A 41 5.87 -0.92 -1.84
CA ASP A 41 6.87 -0.89 -0.77
C ASP A 41 7.91 -2.01 -0.93
N ASP A 42 7.52 -3.17 -1.48
CA ASP A 42 8.45 -4.29 -1.79
C ASP A 42 9.31 -4.02 -3.02
N LEU A 43 8.85 -3.17 -3.94
CA LEU A 43 9.64 -2.67 -5.06
C LEU A 43 10.42 -1.45 -4.59
N GLY A 44 11.44 -1.71 -3.76
CA GLY A 44 12.33 -0.70 -3.20
C GLY A 44 12.63 0.42 -4.19
N SER A 45 12.57 1.67 -3.69
CA SER A 45 12.72 2.93 -4.43
C SER A 45 13.43 2.75 -5.76
N LYS A 46 12.68 2.79 -6.88
CA LYS A 46 13.21 2.76 -8.26
C LYS A 46 14.35 3.77 -8.51
N ALA A 47 14.54 4.73 -7.61
CA ALA A 47 15.68 5.63 -7.54
C ALA A 47 16.82 5.09 -6.64
N GLY A 48 17.30 3.87 -6.89
CA GLY A 48 18.50 3.36 -6.22
C GLY A 48 19.77 4.13 -6.60
N HIS A 49 19.79 4.72 -7.81
CA HIS A 49 20.90 5.54 -8.28
C HIS A 49 20.50 6.33 -9.54
N ALA A 50 19.93 7.53 -9.41
CA ALA A 50 19.61 8.36 -10.58
C ALA A 50 20.88 8.77 -11.36
N HIS A 51 22.03 8.85 -10.67
CA HIS A 51 23.32 9.20 -11.24
C HIS A 51 24.44 8.40 -10.57
N GLY A 52 25.29 7.75 -11.39
CA GLY A 52 26.58 7.15 -11.04
C GLY A 52 27.41 8.00 -10.06
N PRO A 53 28.29 7.42 -9.21
CA PRO A 53 29.24 8.23 -8.45
C PRO A 53 29.92 9.21 -9.40
N ALA A 54 29.84 10.51 -9.08
CA ALA A 54 30.24 11.58 -10.00
C ALA A 54 31.64 11.30 -10.56
N ALA A 55 31.71 10.98 -11.85
CA ALA A 55 32.93 10.57 -12.50
C ALA A 55 33.97 11.69 -12.36
N HIS A 56 35.02 11.40 -11.58
CA HIS A 56 36.34 12.02 -11.47
C HIS A 56 36.49 13.53 -11.81
N LYS A 57 37.12 14.28 -10.91
CA LYS A 57 37.53 15.67 -11.18
C LYS A 57 38.52 15.72 -12.35
N ARG A 58 38.15 16.35 -13.47
CA ARG A 58 39.07 16.64 -14.58
C ARG A 58 40.02 17.77 -14.17
N SER A 59 41.29 17.46 -13.96
CA SER A 59 42.33 18.47 -13.75
C SER A 59 42.80 19.01 -15.09
N PHE A 60 42.53 20.29 -15.36
CA PHE A 60 43.10 20.98 -16.50
C PHE A 60 44.49 21.49 -16.14
N ARG A 61 45.53 20.81 -16.63
CA ARG A 61 46.89 21.34 -16.58
C ARG A 61 46.97 22.51 -17.55
N ARG A 62 47.00 23.74 -17.03
CA ARG A 62 47.23 24.93 -17.85
C ARG A 62 48.64 24.88 -18.43
N LYS A 63 48.74 25.13 -19.74
CA LYS A 63 49.98 25.19 -20.50
C LYS A 63 50.75 26.48 -20.16
N SER A 64 51.40 26.50 -19.00
CA SER A 64 52.56 27.34 -18.63
C SER A 64 52.74 27.26 -17.12
N GLY A 65 53.31 26.13 -16.70
CA GLY A 65 54.32 26.10 -15.64
C GLY A 65 55.64 25.80 -16.33
#